data_AF-A0A1V1I1W1-F1
#
_entry.id   AF-A0A1V1I1W1-F1
#
_cell.length_a   1.000
_cell.length_b   1.000
_cell.length_c   1.000
_cell.angle_alpha   90.00
_cell.angle_beta   90.00
_cell.angle_gamma   90.00
#
_symmetry.space_group_name_H-M   'P 1'
#
loop_
_entity.id
_entity.type
_entity.pdbx_description
1 polymer ?
#
loop_
_entity_poly.entity_id
_entity_poly.type
_entity_poly.pdbx_seq_one_letter_code
_entity_poly.pdbx_strand_id
1 'polypeptide(L)' 'MNKDQKLCYCFNVTVGDIEKAINEGADSLDAVKQATKAGGGCGRCSANVEKATLELLKENN' A
#
# COMPACT_ATOMS: atom_id res chain seq x y z
N MET A 1 -6.49 -4.16 9.40
CA MET A 1 -6.12 -2.72 9.46
C MET A 1 -7.34 -1.85 9.16
N ASN A 2 -7.36 -0.56 9.54
CA ASN A 2 -8.44 0.35 9.13
C ASN A 2 -8.22 0.78 7.66
N LYS A 3 -9.16 0.47 6.76
CA LYS A 3 -9.05 0.72 5.30
C LYS A 3 -9.01 2.21 4.97
N ASP A 4 -9.69 3.04 5.75
CA ASP A 4 -9.72 4.50 5.57
C ASP A 4 -8.44 5.20 6.05
N GLN A 5 -7.51 4.46 6.68
CA GLN A 5 -6.27 5.04 7.17
C GLN A 5 -5.39 5.48 6.00
N LYS A 6 -5.13 6.78 5.90
CA LYS A 6 -4.22 7.36 4.91
C LYS A 6 -2.77 7.04 5.27
N LEU A 7 -2.07 6.35 4.38
CA LEU A 7 -0.66 5.98 4.53
C LEU A 7 0.27 6.95 3.81
N CYS A 8 -0.11 7.41 2.62
CA CYS A 8 0.66 8.38 1.86
C CYS A 8 -0.11 9.69 1.72
N TYR A 9 0.41 10.77 2.29
CA TYR A 9 -0.17 12.10 2.15
C TYR A 9 0.21 12.79 0.83
N CYS A 10 1.34 12.42 0.20
CA CYS A 10 1.76 13.00 -1.09
C CYS A 10 0.81 12.61 -2.24
N PHE A 11 0.37 11.35 -2.26
CA PHE A 11 -0.47 10.80 -3.31
C PHE A 11 -1.87 10.40 -2.81
N ASN A 12 -2.22 10.79 -1.57
CA ASN A 12 -3.49 10.47 -0.92
C ASN A 12 -3.84 8.96 -0.88
N VAL A 13 -2.84 8.09 -0.74
CA VAL A 13 -3.02 6.64 -0.71
C VAL A 13 -3.44 6.17 0.68
N THR A 14 -4.48 5.34 0.74
CA THR A 14 -5.01 4.70 1.94
C THR A 14 -4.65 3.21 2.03
N VAL A 15 -4.93 2.58 3.18
CA VAL A 15 -4.82 1.12 3.32
C VAL A 15 -5.77 0.41 2.34
N GLY A 16 -6.98 0.94 2.14
CA GLY A 16 -7.94 0.40 1.17
C GLY A 16 -7.43 0.45 -0.27
N ASP A 17 -6.68 1.48 -0.64
CA ASP A 17 -6.05 1.55 -1.97
C ASP A 17 -4.98 0.48 -2.16
N ILE A 18 -4.20 0.17 -1.10
CA ILE A 18 -3.22 -0.92 -1.13
C ILE A 18 -3.92 -2.28 -1.24
N GLU A 19 -4.96 -2.51 -0.45
CA GLU A 19 -5.74 -3.74 -0.49
C GLU A 19 -6.39 -3.93 -1.87
N LYS A 20 -6.93 -2.86 -2.47
CA LYS A 20 -7.46 -2.88 -3.83
C LYS A 20 -6.38 -3.26 -4.84
N ALA A 21 -5.19 -2.67 -4.75
CA ALA A 21 -4.08 -3.01 -5.64
C ALA A 21 -3.69 -4.49 -5.52
N ILE A 22 -3.68 -5.05 -4.30
CA ILE A 22 -3.41 -6.47 -4.08
C ILE A 22 -4.49 -7.35 -4.72
N ASN A 23 -5.77 -7.01 -4.54
CA ASN A 23 -6.88 -7.71 -5.19
C ASN A 23 -6.86 -7.61 -6.73
N GLU A 24 -6.30 -6.52 -7.27
CA GLU A 24 -6.08 -6.35 -8.71
C GLU A 24 -4.85 -7.12 -9.24
N GLY A 25 -4.10 -7.80 -8.36
CA GLY A 25 -2.98 -8.68 -8.72
C GLY A 25 -1.60 -8.20 -8.26
N ALA A 26 -1.51 -7.15 -7.43
CA ALA A 26 -0.24 -6.75 -6.84
C ALA A 26 0.20 -7.73 -5.74
N ASP A 27 1.19 -8.56 -6.02
CA ASP A 27 1.70 -9.61 -5.12
C ASP A 27 2.94 -9.20 -4.31
N SER A 28 3.40 -7.97 -4.48
CA SER A 28 4.68 -7.51 -3.96
C SER A 28 4.66 -6.02 -3.63
N LEU A 29 5.57 -5.61 -2.75
CA LEU A 29 5.72 -4.20 -2.38
C LEU A 29 5.97 -3.32 -3.60
N ASP A 30 6.77 -3.79 -4.55
CA ASP A 30 7.08 -3.03 -5.76
C ASP A 30 5.83 -2.86 -6.64
N ALA A 31 5.05 -3.94 -6.84
CA ALA A 31 3.78 -3.88 -7.55
C ALA A 31 2.78 -2.92 -6.88
N VAL A 32 2.65 -2.97 -5.55
CA VAL A 32 1.80 -2.03 -4.80
C VAL A 32 2.28 -0.59 -4.94
N LYS A 33 3.60 -0.35 -4.87
CA LYS A 33 4.18 0.99 -5.07
C LYS A 33 3.95 1.50 -6.49
N GLN A 34 4.02 0.64 -7.51
CA GLN A 34 3.74 1.02 -8.89
C GLN A 34 2.24 1.32 -9.09
N ALA A 35 1.35 0.51 -8.52
CA ALA A 35 -0.10 0.72 -8.62
C ALA A 35 -0.57 1.98 -7.87
N THR A 36 -0.05 2.22 -6.66
CA THR A 36 -0.53 3.29 -5.77
C THR A 36 0.34 4.54 -5.78
N LYS A 37 1.57 4.48 -6.30
CA LYS A 37 2.62 5.51 -6.22
C LYS A 37 3.10 5.81 -4.80
N ALA A 38 2.61 5.09 -3.78
CA ALA A 38 3.00 5.31 -2.40
C ALA A 38 4.51 5.08 -2.23
N GLY A 39 5.21 5.99 -1.54
CA GLY A 39 6.66 5.92 -1.34
C GLY A 39 7.51 6.60 -2.44
N GLY A 40 6.94 6.92 -3.60
CA GLY A 40 7.66 7.61 -4.69
C GLY A 40 7.82 9.13 -4.55
N GLY A 41 7.19 9.74 -3.53
CA GLY A 41 7.17 11.19 -3.30
C GLY A 41 8.21 11.60 -2.27
N CYS A 42 7.77 11.88 -1.03
CA CYS A 42 8.68 12.23 0.06
C CYS A 42 9.34 11.02 0.76
N GLY A 43 8.97 9.78 0.40
CA GLY A 43 9.50 8.55 0.99
C GLY A 43 9.10 8.25 2.45
N ARG A 44 8.48 9.19 3.18
CA ARG A 44 8.14 9.01 4.60
C ARG A 44 7.15 7.87 4.87
N CYS A 45 6.29 7.57 3.91
CA CYS A 45 5.30 6.50 4.03
C CYS A 45 5.86 5.10 3.71
N SER A 46 7.10 4.98 3.20
CA SER A 46 7.61 3.73 2.64
C SER A 46 7.59 2.57 3.64
N ALA A 47 7.99 2.81 4.90
CA ALA A 47 7.96 1.79 5.96
C ALA A 47 6.52 1.35 6.31
N ASN A 48 5.58 2.30 6.37
CA ASN A 48 4.18 2.00 6.67
C ASN A 48 3.49 1.26 5.52
N VAL A 49 3.81 1.63 4.27
CA VAL A 49 3.32 0.97 3.04
C VAL A 49 3.85 -0.45 2.96
N GLU A 50 5.14 -0.67 3.24
CA GLU A 50 5.75 -2.00 3.30
C GLU A 50 5.05 -2.88 4.34
N LYS A 51 4.90 -2.38 5.56
CA LYS A 51 4.19 -3.12 6.61
C LYS A 51 2.75 -3.45 6.21
N ALA A 52 2.00 -2.49 5.68
CA ALA A 52 0.62 -2.71 5.24
C ALA A 52 0.54 -3.74 4.11
N THR A 53 1.42 -3.65 3.12
CA THR A 53 1.48 -4.58 1.99
C THR A 53 1.77 -6.01 2.47
N LEU A 54 2.78 -6.19 3.32
CA LEU A 54 3.15 -7.50 3.85
C LEU A 54 2.03 -8.14 4.68
N GLU A 55 1.33 -7.37 5.50
CA GLU A 55 0.22 -7.88 6.32
C GLU A 55 -0.99 -8.24 5.45
N LEU A 56 -1.35 -7.39 4.49
CA LEU A 56 -2.47 -7.66 3.57
C LEU A 56 -2.20 -8.86 2.65
N LEU A 57 -0.96 -9.04 2.18
CA LEU A 57 -0.58 -10.22 1.39
C LEU A 57 -0.67 -11.52 2.20
N LYS A 58 -0.37 -11.49 3.51
CA LYS A 58 -0.57 -12.66 4.39
C LYS A 58 -2.04 -12.97 4.65
N GLU A 59 -2.91 -11.96 4.68
CA GLU A 59 -4.36 -12.14 4.88
C GLU A 59 -5.07 -12.71 3.63
N ASN A 60 -4.47 -12.60 2.44
CA ASN A 60 -5.02 -13.07 1.16
C ASN A 60 -4.47 -14.44 0.70
N ASN A 61 -3.76 -15.16 1.56
CA ASN A 61 -3.11 -16.45 1.26
C ASN A 61 -3.55 -17.53 2.25
#